data_AF-A0A629IM00-F1
#
_entry.id   AF-A0A629IM00-F1
#
_cell.length_a   1.000
_cell.length_b   1.000
_cell.length_c   1.000
_cell.angle_alpha   90.00
_cell.angle_beta   90.00
_cell.angle_gamma   90.00
#
_symmetry.space_group_name_H-M   'P 1'
#
loop_
_entity.id
_entity.type
_entity.pdbx_description
1 polymer ?
#
loop_
_entity_poly.entity_id
_entity_poly.type
_entity_poly.pdbx_seq_one_letter_code
_entity_poly.pdbx_strand_id
1 'polypeptide(L)'
;IVVNNGEAINHPSGNGIMVINNENLGGSGGFMRGLIEAGKINDIKHVIFMDDDGSCEIESICRTHAFLLMAKDKNTVVTGCMLFEDNPAIIHESGAIWHRDFLHYPDKHYLDAREIDSLDTFDNERKIGYGGWWFFAFNINAIEYYSFPFFVRGDDLLFGYMHK
;
A
#
# COMPACT_ATOMS: atom_id res chain seq x y z
N ILE A 1 -9.28 -3.71 8.82
CA ILE A 1 -9.04 -3.15 10.17
C ILE A 1 -8.95 -1.65 9.99
N VAL A 2 -9.67 -0.86 10.78
CA VAL A 2 -9.62 0.60 10.75
C VAL A 2 -8.91 1.06 12.01
N VAL A 3 -7.77 1.72 11.85
CA VAL A 3 -7.04 2.33 12.96
C VAL A 3 -7.35 3.81 12.96
N ASN A 4 -8.12 4.24 13.94
CA ASN A 4 -8.51 5.62 14.11
C ASN A 4 -7.46 6.36 14.95
N ASN A 5 -6.64 7.17 14.27
CA ASN A 5 -5.64 8.05 14.89
C ASN A 5 -6.19 9.43 15.28
N GLY A 6 -7.48 9.68 15.02
CA GLY A 6 -8.15 10.95 15.33
C GLY A 6 -8.92 10.93 16.64
N GLU A 7 -9.98 11.74 16.70
CA GLU A 7 -10.92 11.70 17.82
C GLU A 7 -11.59 10.33 17.90
N ALA A 8 -11.78 9.81 19.11
CA ALA A 8 -12.30 8.47 19.32
C ALA A 8 -13.68 8.29 18.66
N ILE A 9 -13.78 7.32 17.75
CA ILE A 9 -15.03 6.99 17.08
C ILE A 9 -15.70 5.88 17.88
N ASN A 10 -16.99 6.05 18.19
CA ASN A 10 -17.82 5.02 18.79
C ASN A 10 -18.52 4.19 17.71
N HIS A 11 -17.75 3.41 16.96
CA HIS A 11 -18.26 2.47 15.97
C HIS A 11 -18.03 1.02 16.45
N PRO A 12 -19.08 0.20 16.56
CA PRO A 12 -18.92 -1.17 17.02
C PRO A 12 -18.12 -1.98 15.99
N SER A 13 -17.19 -2.81 16.47
CA SER A 13 -16.58 -3.84 15.64
C SER A 13 -17.60 -4.96 15.35
N GLY A 14 -17.54 -5.56 14.16
CA GLY A 14 -18.47 -6.60 13.72
C GLY A 14 -18.45 -6.80 12.19
N ASN A 15 -19.02 -7.91 11.70
CA ASN A 15 -19.13 -8.22 10.26
C ASN A 15 -17.80 -8.11 9.48
N GLY A 16 -16.68 -8.54 10.08
CA GLY A 16 -15.35 -8.45 9.47
C GLY A 16 -14.67 -7.09 9.61
N ILE A 17 -15.31 -6.12 10.26
CA ILE A 17 -14.75 -4.80 10.57
C ILE A 17 -14.26 -4.79 12.02
N MET A 18 -13.02 -4.38 12.21
CA MET A 18 -12.43 -4.10 13.52
C MET A 18 -11.97 -2.65 13.54
N VAL A 19 -12.51 -1.87 14.48
CA VAL A 19 -12.17 -0.45 14.68
C VAL A 19 -11.35 -0.32 15.96
N ILE A 20 -10.22 0.37 15.87
CA ILE A 20 -9.27 0.53 16.98
C ILE A 20 -8.98 2.02 17.13
N ASN A 21 -9.36 2.59 18.28
CA ASN A 21 -8.93 3.93 18.65
C ASN A 21 -7.46 3.89 19.07
N ASN A 22 -6.66 4.77 18.49
CA ASN A 22 -5.22 4.84 18.64
C ASN A 22 -4.81 6.29 18.91
N GLU A 23 -3.72 6.49 19.65
CA GLU A 23 -3.12 7.82 19.74
C GLU A 23 -2.68 8.29 18.34
N ASN A 24 -2.62 9.61 18.14
CA ASN A 24 -2.12 10.15 16.89
C ASN A 24 -0.60 9.93 16.77
N LEU A 25 -0.24 8.76 16.23
CA LEU A 25 1.14 8.34 15.96
C LEU A 25 1.49 8.46 14.47
N GLY A 26 0.74 9.28 13.73
CA GLY A 26 0.94 9.49 12.31
C GLY A 26 0.62 8.26 11.45
N GLY A 27 1.01 8.32 10.17
CA GLY A 27 0.74 7.27 9.19
C GLY A 27 1.38 5.93 9.59
N SER A 28 2.67 5.95 9.92
CA SER A 28 3.40 4.74 10.31
C SER A 28 2.80 4.07 11.53
N GLY A 29 2.42 4.85 12.55
CA GLY A 29 1.77 4.32 13.75
C GLY A 29 0.42 3.67 13.43
N GLY A 30 -0.37 4.28 12.55
CA GLY A 30 -1.65 3.74 12.08
C GLY A 30 -1.50 2.39 11.37
N PHE A 31 -0.67 2.36 10.32
CA PHE A 31 -0.43 1.14 9.53
C PHE A 31 0.20 0.02 10.36
N MET A 32 1.21 0.33 11.18
CA MET A 32 1.86 -0.68 12.02
C MET A 32 0.91 -1.20 13.11
N ARG A 33 0.06 -0.34 13.70
CA ARG A 33 -0.98 -0.82 14.63
C ARG A 33 -1.93 -1.77 13.93
N GLY A 34 -2.38 -1.45 12.73
CA GLY A 34 -3.24 -2.32 11.92
C GLY A 34 -2.59 -3.66 11.62
N LEU A 35 -1.31 -3.65 11.23
CA LEU A 35 -0.52 -4.84 10.93
C LEU A 35 -0.34 -5.74 12.16
N ILE A 36 0.01 -5.16 13.32
CA ILE A 36 0.15 -5.89 14.59
C ILE A 36 -1.16 -6.60 14.95
N GLU A 37 -2.29 -5.92 14.77
CA GLU A 37 -3.61 -6.47 15.11
C GLU A 37 -4.05 -7.52 14.10
N ALA A 38 -3.72 -7.36 12.81
CA ALA A 38 -3.92 -8.40 11.80
C ALA A 38 -3.13 -9.67 12.12
N GLY A 39 -1.89 -9.54 12.62
CA GLY A 39 -1.05 -10.67 13.01
C GLY A 39 -1.58 -11.48 14.21
N LYS A 40 -2.54 -10.94 14.97
CA LYS A 40 -3.22 -11.66 16.06
C LYS A 40 -4.44 -12.46 15.57
N ILE A 41 -4.90 -12.23 14.35
CA ILE A 41 -6.06 -12.93 13.78
C ILE A 41 -5.55 -14.22 13.13
N ASN A 42 -6.04 -15.36 13.63
CA ASN A 42 -5.72 -16.66 13.03
C ASN A 42 -6.16 -16.71 11.56
N ASP A 43 -5.41 -17.44 10.75
CA ASP A 43 -5.67 -17.71 9.32
C ASP A 43 -5.57 -16.51 8.35
N ILE A 44 -5.21 -15.32 8.83
CA ILE A 44 -4.84 -14.19 7.94
C ILE A 44 -3.42 -14.42 7.40
N LYS A 45 -3.30 -14.51 6.08
CA LYS A 45 -1.99 -14.67 5.39
C LYS A 45 -1.57 -13.44 4.60
N HIS A 46 -2.52 -12.66 4.11
CA HIS A 46 -2.26 -11.48 3.31
C HIS A 46 -3.01 -10.30 3.91
N VAL A 47 -2.40 -9.13 3.79
CA VAL A 47 -2.99 -7.85 4.18
C VAL A 47 -2.84 -6.86 3.02
N ILE A 48 -3.70 -5.85 3.00
CA ILE A 48 -3.62 -4.72 2.08
C ILE A 48 -3.63 -3.46 2.93
N PHE A 49 -2.60 -2.64 2.80
CA PHE A 49 -2.61 -1.26 3.30
C PHE A 49 -3.37 -0.39 2.31
N MET A 50 -4.25 0.46 2.83
CA MET A 50 -5.04 1.43 2.08
C MET A 50 -5.26 2.68 2.92
N ASP A 51 -5.30 3.83 2.26
CA ASP A 51 -5.70 5.11 2.87
C ASP A 51 -7.24 5.21 2.95
N ASP A 52 -7.74 6.12 3.78
CA ASP A 52 -9.17 6.37 3.96
C ASP A 52 -9.77 7.38 2.97
N ASP A 53 -8.93 8.21 2.35
CA ASP A 53 -9.29 9.22 1.37
C ASP A 53 -9.04 8.80 -0.10
N GLY A 54 -8.68 7.54 -0.32
CA GLY A 54 -8.47 6.97 -1.65
C GLY A 54 -9.71 6.26 -2.21
N SER A 55 -10.13 6.63 -3.42
CA SER A 55 -11.10 5.85 -4.21
C SER A 55 -10.44 4.59 -4.76
N CYS A 56 -11.03 3.40 -4.53
CA CYS A 56 -10.51 2.12 -5.01
C CYS A 56 -11.59 1.31 -5.74
N GLU A 57 -11.26 0.87 -6.96
CA GLU A 57 -12.09 -0.08 -7.70
C GLU A 57 -12.06 -1.45 -7.02
N ILE A 58 -13.23 -2.05 -6.80
CA ILE A 58 -13.33 -3.35 -6.12
C ILE A 58 -12.60 -4.46 -6.88
N GLU A 59 -12.55 -4.33 -8.20
CA GLU A 59 -11.85 -5.25 -9.08
C GLU A 59 -10.32 -5.24 -8.85
N SER A 60 -9.75 -4.11 -8.41
CA SER A 60 -8.33 -4.03 -8.02
C SER A 60 -8.03 -4.95 -6.84
N ILE A 61 -8.95 -5.03 -5.87
CA ILE A 61 -8.84 -5.94 -4.72
C ILE A 61 -8.99 -7.38 -5.18
N CYS A 62 -9.98 -7.68 -6.04
CA CYS A 62 -10.20 -9.03 -6.56
C CYS A 62 -8.98 -9.56 -7.35
N ARG A 63 -8.39 -8.74 -8.23
CA ARG A 63 -7.17 -9.08 -8.99
C ARG A 63 -5.97 -9.29 -8.08
N THR A 64 -5.78 -8.40 -7.12
CA THR A 64 -4.70 -8.50 -6.13
C THR A 64 -4.80 -9.81 -5.34
N HIS A 65 -5.99 -10.14 -4.86
CA HIS A 65 -6.25 -11.38 -4.16
C HIS A 65 -5.97 -12.61 -5.04
N ALA A 66 -6.50 -12.63 -6.28
CA ALA A 66 -6.26 -13.73 -7.20
C ALA A 66 -4.78 -13.91 -7.54
N PHE A 67 -4.05 -12.81 -7.75
CA PHE A 67 -2.62 -12.82 -8.04
C PHE A 67 -1.81 -13.37 -6.86
N LEU A 68 -2.02 -12.85 -5.65
CA LEU A 68 -1.30 -13.29 -4.45
C LEU A 68 -1.62 -14.73 -4.06
N LEU A 69 -2.81 -15.24 -4.36
CA LEU A 69 -3.14 -16.66 -4.19
C LEU A 69 -2.33 -17.58 -5.10
N MET A 70 -1.90 -17.09 -6.27
CA MET A 70 -1.10 -17.84 -7.24
C MET A 70 0.41 -17.56 -7.11
N ALA A 71 0.79 -16.55 -6.32
CA ALA A 71 2.18 -16.19 -6.10
C ALA A 71 2.95 -17.35 -5.46
N LYS A 72 4.09 -17.72 -6.06
CA LYS A 72 4.95 -18.81 -5.58
C LYS A 72 5.96 -18.33 -4.53
N ASP A 73 6.33 -17.06 -4.60
CA ASP A 73 7.23 -16.44 -3.65
C ASP A 73 6.41 -15.70 -2.59
N LYS A 74 6.61 -16.05 -1.31
CA LYS A 74 5.93 -15.41 -0.19
C LYS A 74 6.27 -13.91 -0.07
N ASN A 75 7.42 -13.48 -0.60
CA ASN A 75 7.87 -12.10 -0.59
C ASN A 75 7.25 -11.27 -1.73
N THR A 76 6.40 -11.87 -2.56
CA THR A 76 5.67 -11.17 -3.61
C THR A 76 4.74 -10.12 -2.98
N VAL A 77 4.82 -8.90 -3.50
CA VAL A 77 3.92 -7.79 -3.15
C VAL A 77 3.17 -7.31 -4.38
N VAL A 78 2.01 -6.71 -4.17
CA VAL A 78 1.23 -6.02 -5.21
C VAL A 78 1.02 -4.59 -4.76
N THR A 79 1.40 -3.65 -5.62
CA THR A 79 1.26 -2.21 -5.37
C THR A 79 0.22 -1.64 -6.33
N GLY A 80 -0.67 -0.78 -5.85
CA GLY A 80 -1.62 -0.09 -6.72
C GLY A 80 -1.00 1.12 -7.38
N CYS A 81 -1.30 1.33 -8.65
CA CYS A 81 -1.05 2.58 -9.33
C CYS A 81 -2.02 3.65 -8.79
N MET A 82 -1.48 4.80 -8.36
CA MET A 82 -2.30 5.95 -7.98
C MET A 82 -2.68 6.74 -9.23
N LEU A 83 -3.95 7.08 -9.36
CA LEU A 83 -4.51 7.95 -10.39
C LEU A 83 -4.93 9.27 -9.73
N PHE A 84 -4.93 10.36 -10.50
CA PHE A 84 -5.51 11.61 -10.01
C PHE A 84 -7.03 11.49 -9.91
N GLU A 85 -7.61 11.82 -8.76
CA GLU A 85 -9.06 11.66 -8.55
C GLU A 85 -9.89 12.61 -9.42
N ASP A 86 -9.41 13.83 -9.63
CA ASP A 86 -10.05 14.84 -10.48
C ASP A 86 -9.88 14.54 -11.99
N ASN A 87 -8.90 13.70 -12.34
CA ASN A 87 -8.71 13.20 -13.71
C ASN A 87 -8.14 11.77 -13.70
N PRO A 88 -9.01 10.74 -13.55
CA PRO A 88 -8.57 9.34 -13.38
C PRO A 88 -7.87 8.74 -14.60
N ALA A 89 -7.78 9.47 -15.72
CA ALA A 89 -6.96 9.07 -16.86
C ALA A 89 -5.46 9.34 -16.65
N ILE A 90 -5.10 10.19 -15.68
CA ILE A 90 -3.71 10.56 -15.42
C ILE A 90 -3.17 9.72 -14.27
N ILE A 91 -2.07 9.04 -14.52
CA ILE A 91 -1.32 8.28 -13.53
C ILE A 91 -0.48 9.23 -12.70
N HIS A 92 -0.71 9.25 -11.39
CA HIS A 92 0.16 9.91 -10.44
C HIS A 92 1.47 9.13 -10.30
N GLU A 93 1.40 7.84 -9.94
CA GLU A 93 2.58 7.01 -9.69
C GLU A 93 2.22 5.52 -9.74
N SER A 94 3.10 4.68 -10.30
CA SER A 94 2.97 3.22 -10.31
C SER A 94 4.08 2.52 -9.51
N GLY A 95 4.38 3.06 -8.32
CA GLY A 95 5.55 2.74 -7.51
C GLY A 95 6.73 3.68 -7.79
N ALA A 96 7.80 3.58 -7.00
CA ALA A 96 8.94 4.48 -7.09
C ALA A 96 10.25 3.73 -7.33
N ILE A 97 11.14 4.32 -8.13
CA ILE A 97 12.46 3.78 -8.44
C ILE A 97 13.48 4.31 -7.42
N TRP A 98 14.29 3.39 -6.90
CA TRP A 98 15.43 3.74 -6.04
C TRP A 98 16.52 4.44 -6.86
N HIS A 99 17.00 5.58 -6.36
CA HIS A 99 18.19 6.26 -6.86
C HIS A 99 19.28 6.33 -5.78
N ARG A 100 20.50 6.69 -6.17
CA ARG A 100 21.61 6.87 -5.21
C ARG A 100 21.24 7.93 -4.15
N ASP A 101 21.78 7.75 -2.95
CA ASP A 101 21.68 8.70 -1.83
C ASP A 101 20.28 8.87 -1.20
N PHE A 102 19.49 7.79 -1.10
CA PHE A 102 18.10 7.83 -0.57
C PHE A 102 17.16 8.76 -1.38
N LEU A 103 17.52 9.03 -2.64
CA LEU A 103 16.65 9.74 -3.57
C LEU A 103 15.75 8.73 -4.28
N HIS A 104 14.51 9.15 -4.55
CA HIS A 104 13.51 8.32 -5.21
C HIS A 104 12.77 9.15 -6.23
N TYR A 105 12.34 8.47 -7.30
CA TYR A 105 11.53 9.07 -8.34
C TYR A 105 10.30 8.20 -8.57
N PRO A 106 9.11 8.82 -8.72
CA PRO A 106 7.92 8.08 -9.12
C PRO A 106 8.14 7.42 -10.48
N ASP A 107 7.81 6.13 -10.59
CA ASP A 107 7.72 5.43 -11.85
C ASP A 107 6.38 5.75 -12.52
N LYS A 108 6.40 5.80 -13.86
CA LYS A 108 5.22 6.09 -14.69
C LYS A 108 4.50 7.41 -14.34
N HIS A 109 5.26 8.38 -13.82
CA HIS A 109 4.73 9.64 -13.32
C HIS A 109 4.08 10.50 -14.41
N TYR A 110 2.86 10.99 -14.16
CA TYR A 110 2.07 11.86 -15.05
C TYR A 110 1.83 11.30 -16.47
N LEU A 111 1.72 9.98 -16.61
CA LEU A 111 1.29 9.37 -17.87
C LEU A 111 -0.22 9.53 -18.05
N ASP A 112 -0.65 9.89 -19.27
CA ASP A 112 -2.07 9.96 -19.62
C ASP A 112 -2.49 8.66 -20.32
N ALA A 113 -3.26 7.82 -19.63
CA ALA A 113 -3.70 6.50 -20.11
C ALA A 113 -4.64 6.56 -21.33
N ARG A 114 -5.04 7.76 -21.78
CA ARG A 114 -5.76 7.94 -23.06
C ARG A 114 -4.84 7.95 -24.27
N GLU A 115 -3.55 8.20 -24.06
CA GLU A 115 -2.55 8.30 -25.12
C GLU A 115 -1.84 6.96 -25.32
N ILE A 116 -1.72 6.52 -26.57
CA ILE A 116 -1.15 5.21 -26.90
C ILE A 116 0.33 5.09 -26.49
N ASP A 117 1.09 6.17 -26.63
CA ASP A 117 2.51 6.21 -26.25
C ASP A 117 2.68 6.12 -24.73
N SER A 118 1.73 6.67 -23.96
CA SER A 118 1.69 6.52 -22.50
C SER A 118 1.41 5.08 -22.11
N LEU A 119 0.50 4.40 -22.80
CA LEU A 119 0.21 2.97 -22.55
C LEU A 119 1.42 2.09 -22.87
N ASP A 120 2.10 2.32 -23.99
CA ASP A 120 3.35 1.61 -24.33
C ASP A 120 4.45 1.87 -23.28
N THR A 121 4.55 3.12 -22.82
CA THR A 121 5.47 3.48 -21.74
C THR A 121 5.09 2.77 -20.44
N PHE A 122 3.80 2.64 -20.12
CA PHE A 122 3.31 1.99 -18.91
C PHE A 122 3.62 0.49 -18.92
N ASP A 123 3.32 -0.20 -20.03
CA ASP A 123 3.52 -1.64 -20.21
C ASP A 123 5.01 -2.06 -20.20
N ASN A 124 5.92 -1.11 -20.39
CA ASN A 124 7.36 -1.36 -20.24
C ASN A 124 7.74 -1.60 -18.77
N GLU A 125 7.67 -2.84 -18.31
CA GLU A 125 7.95 -3.21 -16.92
C GLU A 125 9.35 -2.79 -16.45
N ARG A 126 9.39 -2.18 -15.26
CA ARG A 126 10.63 -1.84 -14.57
C ARG A 126 10.57 -2.31 -13.14
N LYS A 127 11.74 -2.67 -12.59
CA LYS A 127 11.84 -3.00 -11.17
C LYS A 127 11.66 -1.73 -10.34
N ILE A 128 10.56 -1.65 -9.60
CA ILE A 128 10.34 -0.62 -8.58
C ILE A 128 11.17 -0.92 -7.32
N GLY A 129 11.50 0.14 -6.59
CA GLY A 129 12.20 0.09 -5.31
C GLY A 129 11.25 -0.01 -4.10
N TYR A 130 10.10 0.64 -4.16
CA TYR A 130 9.00 0.50 -3.19
C TYR A 130 7.66 0.90 -3.83
N GLY A 131 6.55 0.62 -3.14
CA GLY A 131 5.22 1.14 -3.47
C GLY A 131 4.59 1.83 -2.27
N GLY A 132 3.84 2.89 -2.52
CA GLY A 132 3.15 3.62 -1.48
C GLY A 132 2.02 2.82 -0.83
N TRP A 133 1.70 3.19 0.41
CA TRP A 133 0.75 2.46 1.25
C TRP A 133 -0.73 2.75 0.98
N TRP A 134 -1.04 3.61 0.01
CA TRP A 134 -2.41 3.84 -0.50
C TRP A 134 -3.04 2.54 -1.06
N PHE A 135 -2.21 1.63 -1.59
CA PHE A 135 -2.60 0.28 -1.97
C PHE A 135 -1.35 -0.61 -2.00
N PHE A 136 -1.07 -1.28 -0.88
CA PHE A 136 0.12 -2.13 -0.74
C PHE A 136 -0.25 -3.47 -0.12
N ALA A 137 -0.29 -4.52 -0.95
CA ALA A 137 -0.70 -5.86 -0.57
C ALA A 137 0.47 -6.82 -0.48
N PHE A 138 0.55 -7.59 0.61
CA PHE A 138 1.68 -8.47 0.89
C PHE A 138 1.30 -9.62 1.83
N ASN A 139 2.15 -10.63 1.89
CA ASN A 139 2.02 -11.73 2.85
C ASN A 139 2.53 -11.30 4.22
N ILE A 140 1.72 -11.43 5.27
CA ILE A 140 2.10 -11.01 6.63
C ILE A 140 3.31 -11.80 7.17
N ASN A 141 3.51 -13.03 6.70
CA ASN A 141 4.63 -13.89 7.11
C ASN A 141 5.93 -13.60 6.32
N ALA A 142 5.90 -12.65 5.39
CA ALA A 142 7.10 -12.10 4.76
C ALA A 142 7.69 -10.93 5.55
N ILE A 143 6.96 -10.38 6.53
CA ILE A 143 7.44 -9.26 7.33
C ILE A 143 8.37 -9.76 8.42
N GLU A 144 9.59 -9.21 8.43
CA GLU A 144 10.62 -9.48 9.43
C GLU A 144 10.78 -8.29 10.40
N TYR A 145 10.51 -7.08 9.90
CA TYR A 145 10.69 -5.84 10.63
C TYR A 145 9.44 -4.96 10.53
N TYR A 146 9.08 -4.29 11.62
CA TYR A 146 8.11 -3.20 11.55
C TYR A 146 8.76 -1.94 10.97
N SER A 147 7.93 -1.06 10.40
CA SER A 147 8.40 0.24 9.93
C SER A 147 9.02 1.05 11.07
N PHE A 148 10.02 1.88 10.72
CA PHE A 148 10.52 2.89 11.63
C PHE A 148 9.40 3.90 11.95
N PRO A 149 9.27 4.37 13.21
CA PRO A 149 8.14 5.19 13.64
C PRO A 149 8.28 6.65 13.20
N PHE A 150 8.33 6.90 11.89
CA PHE A 150 8.12 8.23 11.36
C PHE A 150 6.68 8.68 11.65
N PHE A 151 6.48 9.99 11.77
CA PHE A 151 5.12 10.51 11.88
C PHE A 151 4.45 10.56 10.50
N VAL A 152 5.19 11.02 9.49
CA VAL A 152 4.73 11.09 8.10
C VAL A 152 5.93 11.03 7.16
N ARG A 153 5.75 10.34 6.03
CA ARG A 153 6.70 10.17 4.91
C ARG A 153 7.95 9.35 5.22
N GLY A 154 8.37 8.57 4.22
CA GLY A 154 9.61 7.79 4.22
C GLY A 154 9.48 6.43 4.91
N ASP A 155 8.35 6.15 5.52
CA ASP A 155 7.98 4.90 6.15
C ASP A 155 7.70 3.80 5.13
N ASP A 156 6.92 4.09 4.10
CA ASP A 156 6.69 3.20 2.95
C ASP A 156 8.00 2.79 2.25
N LEU A 157 8.85 3.77 2.01
CA LEU A 157 10.15 3.66 1.38
C LEU A 157 11.12 2.82 2.22
N LEU A 158 11.25 3.13 3.51
CA LEU A 158 12.14 2.38 4.40
C LEU A 158 11.61 0.96 4.60
N PHE A 159 10.30 0.78 4.72
CA PHE A 159 9.68 -0.53 4.83
C PHE A 159 9.95 -1.40 3.60
N GLY A 160 9.81 -0.86 2.39
CA GLY A 160 10.20 -1.54 1.15
C GLY A 160 11.70 -1.85 1.11
N TYR A 161 12.55 -0.92 1.54
CA TYR A 161 14.00 -1.13 1.60
C TYR A 161 14.42 -2.26 2.55
N MET A 162 13.72 -2.41 3.68
CA MET A 162 14.00 -3.44 4.69
C MET A 162 13.57 -4.86 4.26
N HIS A 163 12.72 -5.01 3.23
CA HIS A 163 12.11 -6.29 2.83
C HIS A 163 12.34 -6.62 1.34
N LYS A 164 13.60 -6.55 0.88
CA LYS A 164 14.00 -6.80 -0.52
C LYS A 164 13.96 -8.25 -0.97
#